data_AF-A0A1I5UZH6-F1
#
_entry.id   AF-A0A1I5UZH6-F1
#
_cell.length_a   1.000
_cell.length_b   1.000
_cell.length_c   1.000
_cell.angle_alpha   90.00
_cell.angle_beta   90.00
_cell.angle_gamma   90.00
#
_symmetry.space_group_name_H-M   'P 1'
#
loop_
_entity.id
_entity.type
_entity.pdbx_description
1 polymer ?
#
loop_
_entity_poly.entity_id
_entity_poly.type
_entity_poly.pdbx_seq_one_letter_code
_entity_poly.pdbx_strand_id
1 'polypeptide(L)'
;MVSVSAVGNRLTYQFGTPAKVEMTIIASAAQGNVFFRMDRYASMEYQLRFTNGPYSYIVYSMGANQRAGSDDVSGLVVMKGKQQIANMNCIRFSELNLPFDYDQLPEDSEEYTAM
;
A
#
# COMPACT_ATOMS: atom_id res chain seq x y z
N MET A 1 9.16 -6.48 -8.52
CA MET A 1 7.83 -6.94 -8.03
C MET A 1 7.67 -6.45 -6.61
N VAL A 2 6.44 -6.16 -6.21
CA VAL A 2 6.06 -5.81 -4.84
C VAL A 2 5.19 -6.93 -4.30
N SER A 3 5.36 -7.29 -3.04
CA SER A 3 4.45 -8.19 -2.34
C SER A 3 4.27 -7.75 -0.89
N VAL A 4 3.09 -8.02 -0.36
CA VAL A 4 2.77 -7.84 1.05
C VAL A 4 2.27 -9.15 1.61
N SER A 5 2.76 -9.54 2.77
CA SER A 5 2.28 -10.71 3.51
C SER A 5 2.00 -10.36 4.96
N ALA A 6 1.09 -11.10 5.57
CA ALA A 6 0.70 -10.96 6.97
C ALA A 6 1.08 -12.23 7.74
N VAL A 7 1.70 -12.07 8.91
CA VAL A 7 1.97 -13.15 9.86
C VAL A 7 1.68 -12.64 11.26
N GLY A 8 0.59 -13.10 11.87
CA GLY A 8 0.10 -12.58 13.14
C GLY A 8 -0.22 -11.09 13.03
N ASN A 9 0.37 -10.27 13.92
CA ASN A 9 0.19 -8.81 13.94
C ASN A 9 1.28 -8.05 13.16
N ARG A 10 1.99 -8.72 12.25
CA ARG A 10 3.04 -8.12 11.44
C ARG A 10 2.71 -8.20 9.96
N LEU A 11 2.96 -7.10 9.27
CA LEU A 11 2.95 -7.00 7.82
C LEU A 11 4.39 -6.98 7.32
N THR A 12 4.66 -7.68 6.23
CA THR A 12 5.97 -7.66 5.57
C THR A 12 5.79 -7.15 4.16
N TYR A 13 6.33 -5.96 3.89
CA TYR A 13 6.49 -5.43 2.56
C TYR A 13 7.80 -5.92 1.96
N GLN A 14 7.77 -6.39 0.71
CA GLN A 14 8.96 -6.80 -0.03
C GLN A 14 8.99 -6.17 -1.42
N PHE A 15 10.17 -5.71 -1.81
CA PHE A 15 10.47 -5.26 -3.15
C PHE A 15 11.64 -6.05 -3.73
N GLY A 16 11.47 -6.52 -4.97
CA GLY A 16 12.49 -7.29 -5.69
C GLY A 16 11.87 -8.38 -6.54
N THR A 17 12.59 -9.51 -6.64
CA THR A 17 12.14 -10.74 -7.29
C THR A 17 12.30 -11.90 -6.30
N PRO A 18 11.66 -13.06 -6.54
CA PRO A 18 11.91 -14.25 -5.73
C PRO A 18 13.40 -14.66 -5.69
N ALA A 19 14.16 -14.39 -6.76
CA ALA A 19 15.58 -14.71 -6.84
C ALA A 19 16.48 -13.67 -6.13
N LYS A 20 15.99 -12.43 -5.97
CA LYS A 20 16.74 -11.34 -5.35
C LYS A 20 15.78 -10.35 -4.71
N VAL A 21 15.73 -10.37 -3.39
CA VAL A 21 15.03 -9.36 -2.59
C VAL A 21 15.93 -8.14 -2.48
N GLU A 22 15.44 -6.99 -2.94
CA GLU A 22 16.18 -5.72 -2.87
C GLU A 22 15.86 -4.98 -1.57
N MET A 23 14.64 -5.13 -1.04
CA MET A 23 14.21 -4.49 0.19
C MET A 23 13.11 -5.28 0.90
N THR A 24 13.16 -5.29 2.23
CA THR A 24 12.12 -5.83 3.10
C THR A 24 11.84 -4.83 4.22
N ILE A 25 10.57 -4.56 4.49
CA ILE A 25 10.12 -3.78 5.65
C ILE A 25 9.20 -4.69 6.46
N ILE A 26 9.61 -5.00 7.68
CA ILE A 26 8.76 -5.67 8.67
C ILE A 26 8.07 -4.57 9.46
N ALA A 27 6.75 -4.58 9.45
CA ALA A 27 5.95 -3.50 9.99
C ALA A 27 4.87 -3.99 10.94
N SER A 28 4.53 -3.15 11.90
CA SER A 28 3.46 -3.39 12.86
C SER A 28 2.99 -2.06 13.46
N ALA A 29 1.74 -2.02 13.93
CA ALA A 29 1.21 -0.85 14.63
C ALA A 29 2.10 -0.44 15.81
N ALA A 30 2.62 -1.41 16.56
CA ALA A 30 3.51 -1.18 17.70
C ALA A 30 4.84 -0.47 17.32
N GLN A 31 5.31 -0.63 16.09
CA GLN A 31 6.51 0.04 15.58
C GLN A 31 6.21 1.41 14.96
N GLY A 32 4.94 1.77 14.78
CA GLY A 32 4.53 3.04 14.16
C GLY A 32 5.02 3.21 12.72
N ASN A 33 5.26 2.10 12.01
CA ASN A 33 5.83 2.09 10.67
C ASN A 33 4.91 1.53 9.58
N VAL A 34 3.63 1.34 9.91
CA VAL A 34 2.58 0.99 8.97
C VAL A 34 1.29 1.70 9.34
N PHE A 35 0.59 2.16 8.30
CA PHE A 35 -0.66 2.91 8.40
C PHE A 35 -1.63 2.34 7.38
N PHE A 36 -2.91 2.39 7.68
CA PHE A 36 -3.97 1.92 6.81
C PHE A 36 -4.96 3.04 6.53
N ARG A 37 -5.46 3.09 5.31
CA ARG A 37 -6.55 4.00 4.94
C ARG A 37 -7.47 3.30 3.95
N MET A 38 -8.75 3.60 4.11
CA MET A 38 -9.78 3.21 3.17
C MET A 38 -10.54 4.46 2.76
N ASP A 39 -10.51 4.77 1.47
CA ASP A 39 -11.24 5.90 0.91
C ASP A 39 -12.38 5.42 0.02
N ARG A 40 -13.41 6.24 -0.05
CA ARG A 40 -14.58 5.98 -0.89
C ARG A 40 -14.89 7.22 -1.72
N TYR A 41 -14.13 7.39 -2.80
CA TYR A 41 -14.32 8.50 -3.73
C TYR A 41 -15.30 8.11 -4.84
N ALA A 42 -14.78 7.42 -5.86
CA ALA A 42 -15.53 6.91 -7.02
C ALA A 42 -15.80 5.39 -6.91
N SER A 43 -14.91 4.70 -6.20
CA SER A 43 -14.92 3.29 -5.86
C SER A 43 -14.23 3.11 -4.51
N MET A 44 -14.15 1.88 -4.00
CA MET A 44 -13.40 1.60 -2.78
C MET A 44 -11.90 1.62 -3.10
N GLU A 45 -11.14 2.40 -2.36
CA GLU A 45 -9.68 2.41 -2.38
C GLU A 45 -9.15 1.93 -1.04
N TYR A 46 -8.25 0.95 -1.09
CA TYR A 46 -7.54 0.44 0.08
C TYR A 46 -6.07 0.77 -0.05
N GLN A 47 -5.49 1.28 1.03
CA GLN A 47 -4.10 1.70 1.08
C GLN A 47 -3.40 1.17 2.34
N LEU A 48 -2.19 0.63 2.15
CA LEU A 48 -1.21 0.43 3.23
C LEU A 48 0.04 1.26 2.95
N ARG A 49 0.45 2.06 3.93
CA ARG A 49 1.71 2.83 3.85
C ARG A 49 2.74 2.27 4.81
N PHE A 50 3.85 1.81 4.26
CA PHE A 50 5.04 1.38 5.00
C PHE A 50 6.06 2.51 5.05
N THR A 51 6.65 2.77 6.23
CA THR A 51 7.68 3.81 6.36
C THR A 51 9.07 3.21 6.55
N ASN A 52 10.07 3.84 5.93
CA ASN A 52 11.48 3.53 6.15
C ASN A 52 12.30 4.81 6.04
N GLY A 53 12.64 5.40 7.19
CA GLY A 53 13.29 6.70 7.25
C GLY A 53 12.42 7.79 6.60
N PRO A 54 12.95 8.59 5.65
CA PRO A 54 12.18 9.63 4.98
C PRO A 54 11.25 9.11 3.89
N TYR A 55 11.25 7.80 3.61
CA TYR A 55 10.48 7.21 2.52
C TYR A 55 9.18 6.59 3.01
N SER A 56 8.13 6.76 2.23
CA SER A 56 6.86 6.05 2.36
C SER A 56 6.61 5.20 1.12
N TYR A 57 6.21 3.94 1.34
CA TYR A 57 5.88 2.97 0.30
C TYR A 57 4.41 2.63 0.45
N ILE A 58 3.62 3.14 -0.48
CA ILE A 58 2.17 3.11 -0.44
C ILE A 58 1.71 2.05 -1.44
N VAL A 59 1.27 0.91 -0.95
CA VAL A 59 0.62 -0.11 -1.77
C VAL A 59 -0.88 0.12 -1.74
N TYR A 60 -1.51 0.07 -2.90
CA TYR A 60 -2.92 0.39 -3.02
C TYR A 60 -3.64 -0.54 -4.00
N SER A 61 -4.94 -0.67 -3.79
CA SER A 61 -5.89 -1.23 -4.76
C SER A 61 -7.17 -0.42 -4.75
N MET A 62 -7.65 -0.05 -5.94
CA MET A 62 -8.86 0.71 -6.16
C MET A 62 -9.77 -0.08 -7.10
N GLY A 63 -11.06 -0.18 -6.74
CA GLY A 63 -12.06 -0.81 -7.58
C GLY A 63 -12.38 0.00 -8.85
N ALA A 64 -12.93 -0.67 -9.86
CA ALA A 64 -13.44 -0.05 -11.06
C ALA A 64 -14.60 0.91 -10.74
N ASN A 65 -14.74 1.96 -11.55
CA ASN A 65 -15.93 2.81 -11.58
C ASN A 65 -16.52 2.80 -12.99
N GLN A 66 -17.51 1.93 -13.20
CA GLN A 66 -18.20 1.78 -14.48
C GLN A 66 -18.88 3.07 -14.97
N ARG A 67 -19.30 3.95 -14.05
CA ARG A 67 -19.92 5.23 -14.43
C ARG A 67 -18.90 6.24 -14.97
N ALA A 68 -17.65 6.10 -14.55
CA ALA A 68 -16.52 6.93 -15.01
C ALA A 68 -15.71 6.24 -16.13
N GLY A 69 -16.02 4.99 -16.46
CA GLY A 69 -15.27 4.20 -17.44
C GLY A 69 -13.85 3.82 -16.97
N SER A 70 -13.63 3.69 -15.67
CA SER A 70 -12.33 3.31 -15.10
C SER A 70 -12.29 1.83 -14.71
N ASP A 71 -11.16 1.18 -15.01
CA ASP A 71 -10.87 -0.20 -14.63
C ASP A 71 -10.35 -0.31 -13.19
N ASP A 72 -10.29 -1.54 -12.66
CA ASP A 72 -9.63 -1.83 -11.39
C ASP A 72 -8.12 -1.54 -11.51
N VAL A 73 -7.55 -0.84 -10.53
CA VAL A 73 -6.13 -0.47 -10.52
C VAL A 73 -5.50 -0.86 -9.20
N SER A 74 -4.29 -1.39 -9.24
CA SER A 74 -3.46 -1.59 -8.07
C SER A 74 -2.02 -1.19 -8.37
N GLY A 75 -1.27 -0.79 -7.35
CA GLY A 75 0.08 -0.30 -7.58
C GLY A 75 0.86 0.03 -6.32
N LEU A 76 1.99 0.70 -6.56
CA LEU A 76 2.90 1.23 -5.56
C LEU A 76 3.20 2.70 -5.86
N VAL A 77 2.94 3.56 -4.88
CA VAL A 77 3.46 4.94 -4.85
C VAL A 77 4.62 5.00 -3.86
N VAL A 78 5.71 5.66 -4.26
CA VAL A 78 6.86 5.91 -3.38
C VAL A 78 6.98 7.41 -3.16
N MET A 79 7.02 7.80 -1.90
CA MET A 79 7.18 9.20 -1.50
C MET A 79 8.46 9.39 -0.70
N LYS A 80 9.06 10.58 -0.80
CA LYS A 80 10.14 11.07 0.08
C LYS A 80 9.62 12.29 0.82
N GLY A 81 9.38 12.16 2.12
CA GLY A 81 8.50 13.10 2.82
C GLY A 81 7.13 13.12 2.15
N LYS A 82 6.64 14.31 1.80
CA LYS A 82 5.34 14.51 1.12
C LYS A 82 5.44 14.55 -0.41
N GLN A 83 6.63 14.35 -0.97
CA GLN A 83 6.82 14.39 -2.42
C GLN A 83 6.75 12.98 -3.00
N GLN A 84 5.82 12.75 -3.93
CA GLN A 84 5.84 11.55 -4.76
C GLN A 84 7.07 11.54 -5.67
N ILE A 85 7.85 10.46 -5.60
CA ILE A 85 9.06 10.25 -6.41
C ILE A 85 8.93 9.08 -7.38
N ALA A 86 7.95 8.19 -7.19
CA ALA A 86 7.60 7.14 -8.13
C ALA A 86 6.13 6.75 -8.01
N ASN A 87 5.53 6.34 -9.13
CA ASN A 87 4.25 5.66 -9.19
C ASN A 87 4.38 4.49 -10.17
N MET A 88 4.05 3.30 -9.72
CA MET A 88 4.20 2.05 -10.46
C MET A 88 2.91 1.24 -10.38
N ASN A 89 2.21 1.12 -11.49
CA ASN A 89 1.01 0.30 -11.58
C ASN A 89 1.39 -1.18 -11.74
N CYS A 90 0.60 -2.06 -11.15
CA CYS A 90 0.69 -3.49 -11.41
C CYS A 90 0.24 -3.78 -12.85
N ILE A 91 0.93 -4.71 -13.53
CA ILE A 91 0.55 -5.17 -14.88
C ILE A 91 -0.82 -5.87 -14.85
N ARG A 92 -1.14 -6.51 -13.72
CA ARG A 92 -2.43 -7.14 -13.46
C ARG A 92 -2.95 -6.61 -12.13
N PHE A 93 -4.25 -6.36 -12.08
CA PHE A 93 -4.90 -6.01 -10.84
C PHE A 93 -4.67 -7.08 -9.77
N SER A 94 -4.38 -6.63 -8.55
CA SER A 94 -4.34 -7.44 -7.35
C SER A 94 -5.03 -6.66 -6.24
N GLU A 95 -6.06 -7.25 -5.67
CA GLU A 95 -6.76 -6.66 -4.54
C GLU A 95 -5.88 -6.71 -3.29
N LEU A 96 -5.90 -5.63 -2.50
CA LEU A 96 -5.26 -5.57 -1.20
C LEU A 96 -6.16 -6.23 -0.15
N ASN A 97 -6.25 -7.56 -0.21
CA ASN A 97 -7.04 -8.37 0.71
C ASN A 97 -6.14 -9.37 1.43
N LEU A 98 -5.63 -8.97 2.61
CA LEU A 98 -4.80 -9.83 3.45
C LEU A 98 -5.62 -10.34 4.64
N PRO A 99 -5.36 -11.55 5.14
CA PRO A 99 -5.93 -12.04 6.40
C PRO A 99 -5.25 -11.33 7.59
N PHE A 100 -5.47 -10.03 7.71
CA PHE A 100 -4.91 -9.13 8.71
C PHE A 100 -6.02 -8.26 9.31
N ASP A 101 -5.92 -7.96 10.60
CA ASP A 101 -6.87 -7.09 11.30
C ASP A 101 -6.45 -5.62 11.13
N TYR A 102 -7.00 -4.96 10.11
CA TYR A 102 -6.66 -3.58 9.76
C TYR A 102 -7.10 -2.56 10.81
N ASP A 103 -8.08 -2.89 11.65
CA ASP A 103 -8.57 -2.02 12.73
C ASP A 103 -7.50 -1.80 13.82
N GLN A 104 -6.45 -2.62 13.84
CA GLN A 104 -5.31 -2.45 14.73
C GLN A 104 -4.28 -1.45 14.22
N LEU A 105 -4.38 -1.01 12.97
CA LEU A 105 -3.45 -0.06 12.38
C LEU A 105 -3.91 1.38 12.62
N PRO A 106 -2.98 2.32 12.84
CA PRO A 106 -3.33 3.73 12.82
C PRO A 106 -3.82 4.13 11.42
N GLU A 107 -4.81 5.02 11.40
CA GLU A 107 -5.29 5.65 10.17
C GLU A 107 -4.17 6.46 9.51
N ASP A 108 -4.11 6.43 8.18
CA ASP A 108 -3.16 7.22 7.42
C ASP A 108 -3.61 8.68 7.24
N SER A 109 -2.66 9.58 6.98
CA SER A 109 -2.94 11.00 6.71
C SER A 109 -3.27 11.24 5.24
N GLU A 110 -4.17 12.19 4.96
CA GLU A 110 -4.53 12.61 3.60
C GLU A 110 -3.34 13.10 2.76
N GLU A 111 -2.26 13.54 3.41
CA GLU A 111 -1.04 14.00 2.75
C GLU A 111 -0.26 12.86 2.08
N TYR A 112 -0.56 11.61 2.43
CA TYR A 112 0.04 10.42 1.87
C TYR A 112 -1.05 9.63 1.15
N THR A 113 -1.39 10.08 -0.06
CA THR A 113 -2.39 9.43 -0.90
C THR A 113 -1.73 8.87 -2.15
N ALA A 114 -2.20 7.71 -2.62
CA ALA A 114 -1.84 7.19 -3.93
C ALA A 114 -2.49 7.99 -5.08
N MET A 115 -3.57 8.74 -4.79
CA MET A 115 -4.37 9.52 -5.75
C MET A 115 -4.85 10.86 -5.20
#